data_AF-A0A7S0AVS6-F1
#
_entry.id   AF-A0A7S0AVS6-F1
#
_cell.length_a   1.000
_cell.length_b   1.000
_cell.length_c   1.000
_cell.angle_alpha   90.00
_cell.angle_beta   90.00
_cell.angle_gamma   90.00
#
_symmetry.space_group_name_H-M   'P 1'
#
loop_
_entity.id
_entity.type
_entity.pdbx_description
1 polymer ?
#
loop_
_entity_poly.entity_id
_entity_poly.type
_entity_poly.pdbx_seq_one_letter_code
_entity_poly.pdbx_strand_id
1 'polypeptide(L)'
;FGLAFGDDPLPLLPGGVAYFEVHVERTRSQRSGEEEPPGEEEPPGDGFVIGVTAARPEQLHERVQFAEDVPHSWSVGYNGFAHSPGREELQQVPWDPAELRAGDRVGMLVAG
;
A
#
# COMPACT_ATOMS: atom_id res chain seq x y z
N PHE A 1 -3.51 5.47 10.56
CA PHE A 1 -3.26 4.44 9.53
C PHE A 1 -4.41 3.44 9.57
N GLY A 2 -4.71 2.79 8.45
CA GLY A 2 -5.77 1.79 8.35
C GLY A 2 -5.34 0.71 7.36
N LEU A 3 -5.81 -0.51 7.57
CA LEU A 3 -5.52 -1.65 6.71
C LEU A 3 -6.83 -2.17 6.14
N ALA A 4 -6.83 -2.44 4.84
CA ALA A 4 -7.97 -3.02 4.14
C ALA A 4 -7.51 -4.26 3.39
N PHE A 5 -8.33 -5.31 3.40
CA PHE A 5 -8.12 -6.53 2.64
C PHE A 5 -9.21 -6.64 1.59
N GLY A 6 -8.87 -7.23 0.44
CA GLY A 6 -9.89 -7.66 -0.51
C GLY A 6 -10.71 -8.80 0.07
N ASP A 7 -11.98 -8.89 -0.34
CA ASP A 7 -12.92 -9.88 0.16
C ASP A 7 -12.63 -11.30 -0.34
N ASP A 8 -11.95 -11.42 -1.48
CA ASP A 8 -11.65 -12.69 -2.15
C ASP A 8 -10.16 -12.77 -2.56
N PRO A 9 -9.61 -14.00 -2.70
CA PRO A 9 -8.29 -14.19 -3.30
C PRO A 9 -8.20 -13.58 -4.70
N LEU A 10 -7.02 -13.06 -5.04
CA LEU A 10 -6.80 -12.54 -6.39
C LEU A 10 -6.96 -13.65 -7.44
N PRO A 11 -7.72 -13.40 -8.52
CA PRO A 11 -7.87 -14.37 -9.59
C PRO A 11 -6.54 -14.58 -10.30
N LEU A 12 -6.21 -15.86 -10.54
CA LEU A 12 -5.05 -16.22 -11.35
C LEU A 12 -5.39 -16.07 -12.84
N LEU A 13 -4.56 -15.31 -13.53
CA LEU A 13 -4.56 -15.15 -14.97
C LEU A 13 -3.72 -16.27 -15.63
N PRO A 14 -3.86 -16.49 -16.95
CA PRO A 14 -3.03 -17.45 -17.68
C PRO A 14 -1.53 -17.20 -17.44
N GLY A 15 -0.78 -18.28 -17.22
CA GLY A 15 0.64 -18.20 -16.87
C GLY A 15 0.92 -18.09 -15.37
N GLY A 16 -0.11 -18.20 -14.51
CA GLY A 16 0.07 -18.19 -13.05
C GLY A 16 0.35 -16.81 -12.47
N VAL A 17 0.02 -15.75 -13.21
CA VAL A 17 0.17 -14.36 -12.77
C VAL A 17 -1.14 -13.83 -12.18
N ALA A 18 -1.06 -12.84 -11.30
CA ALA A 18 -2.22 -12.12 -10.80
C ALA A 18 -1.99 -10.61 -10.91
N TYR A 19 -3.05 -9.84 -11.12
CA TYR A 19 -3.00 -8.38 -11.17
C TYR A 19 -4.21 -7.80 -10.48
N PHE A 20 -3.99 -6.74 -9.71
CA PHE A 20 -5.06 -5.87 -9.25
C PHE A 20 -4.61 -4.42 -9.26
N GLU A 21 -5.59 -3.53 -9.23
CA GLU A 21 -5.38 -2.09 -9.23
C GLU A 21 -6.31 -1.46 -8.20
N VAL A 22 -5.81 -0.40 -7.57
CA VAL A 22 -6.63 0.52 -6.78
C VAL A 22 -6.67 1.88 -7.44
N HIS A 23 -7.82 2.53 -7.38
CA HIS A 23 -8.02 3.88 -7.84
C HIS A 23 -8.04 4.84 -6.65
N VAL A 24 -7.17 5.83 -6.66
CA VAL A 24 -7.10 6.83 -5.60
C VAL A 24 -8.21 7.85 -5.83
N GLU A 25 -9.33 7.71 -5.14
CA GLU A 25 -10.45 8.64 -5.31
C GLU A 25 -10.18 10.00 -4.67
N ARG A 26 -9.47 10.01 -3.53
CA ARG A 26 -9.17 11.20 -2.74
C ARG A 26 -7.88 11.01 -1.95
N THR A 27 -7.14 12.09 -1.74
CA THR A 27 -6.02 12.19 -0.79
C THR A 27 -6.30 13.31 0.21
N ARG A 28 -5.66 13.30 1.39
CA ARG A 28 -5.89 14.34 2.41
C ARG A 28 -5.43 15.72 1.94
N SER A 29 -4.42 15.80 1.08
CA SER A 29 -3.94 17.05 0.47
C SER A 29 -4.99 17.76 -0.39
N GLN A 30 -6.06 17.07 -0.80
CA GLN A 30 -7.21 17.69 -1.48
C GLN A 30 -8.33 18.15 -0.54
N ARG A 31 -8.23 17.86 0.75
CA ARG A 31 -9.22 18.28 1.75
C ARG A 31 -9.02 19.73 2.18
N SER A 32 -7.79 20.24 2.11
CA SER A 32 -7.44 21.64 2.36
C SER A 32 -7.61 22.45 1.07
N GLY A 33 -8.84 22.90 0.82
CA GLY A 33 -9.08 24.10 -0.01
C GLY A 33 -8.75 25.40 0.74
N GLU A 34 -8.04 25.31 1.86
CA GLU A 34 -7.59 26.40 2.70
C GLU A 34 -6.09 26.53 2.49
N GLU A 35 -5.64 27.73 2.11
CA GLU A 35 -4.23 28.08 1.99
C GLU A 35 -3.55 27.81 3.33
N GLU A 36 -2.75 26.75 3.42
CA GLU A 36 -2.00 26.44 4.64
C GLU A 36 -0.97 27.54 4.91
N PRO A 37 -0.83 28.01 6.16
CA PRO A 37 0.06 29.13 6.49
C PRO A 37 1.52 28.78 6.16
N PRO A 38 2.29 29.70 5.56
CA PRO A 38 3.68 29.43 5.20
C PRO A 38 4.53 29.35 6.47
N GLY A 39 5.04 28.15 6.80
CA GLY A 39 6.06 27.99 7.84
C GLY A 39 5.95 26.76 8.74
N GLU A 40 4.91 25.95 8.63
CA GLU A 40 4.86 24.64 9.28
C GLU A 40 5.38 23.59 8.29
N GLU A 41 6.37 22.79 8.72
CA GLU A 41 6.87 21.65 7.94
C GLU A 41 5.66 20.81 7.49
N GLU A 42 5.46 20.64 6.17
CA GLU A 42 4.36 19.82 5.65
C GLU A 42 4.38 18.49 6.41
N PRO A 43 3.28 18.08 7.07
CA PRO A 43 3.24 16.76 7.69
C PRO A 43 3.62 15.76 6.60
N PRO A 44 4.51 14.79 6.88
CA PRO A 44 5.00 13.86 5.87
C PRO A 44 3.79 13.33 5.10
N GLY A 45 3.85 13.48 3.77
CA GLY A 45 2.73 13.18 2.87
C GLY A 45 2.09 11.85 3.22
N ASP A 46 0.76 11.76 3.10
CA ASP A 46 0.00 10.58 3.48
C ASP A 46 0.64 9.32 2.85
N GLY A 47 1.18 8.44 3.69
CA GLY A 47 1.76 7.18 3.25
C GLY A 47 0.68 6.24 2.71
N PHE A 48 0.94 5.61 1.58
CA PHE A 48 0.08 4.58 0.99
C PHE A 48 0.89 3.32 0.74
N VAL A 49 0.38 2.18 1.22
CA VAL A 49 1.02 0.88 1.04
C VAL A 49 0.06 -0.04 0.28
N ILE A 50 0.55 -0.67 -0.77
CA ILE A 50 -0.15 -1.71 -1.53
C ILE A 50 0.60 -3.03 -1.41
N GLY A 51 -0.13 -4.14 -1.32
CA GLY A 51 0.49 -5.43 -1.15
C GLY A 51 -0.44 -6.61 -1.37
N VAL A 52 0.14 -7.80 -1.29
CA VAL A 52 -0.55 -9.09 -1.33
C VAL A 52 -0.07 -9.95 -0.17
N THR A 53 -0.93 -10.85 0.29
CA THR A 53 -0.57 -11.86 1.29
C THR A 53 -1.11 -13.22 0.89
N ALA A 54 -0.39 -14.28 1.27
CA ALA A 54 -0.88 -15.65 1.20
C ALA A 54 -1.70 -16.06 2.43
N ALA A 55 -1.77 -15.22 3.46
CA ALA A 55 -2.61 -15.45 4.63
C ALA A 55 -4.08 -15.16 4.30
N ARG A 56 -4.98 -15.99 4.82
CA ARG A 56 -6.41 -15.77 4.62
C ARG A 56 -6.91 -14.67 5.56
N PRO A 57 -7.86 -13.81 5.15
CA PRO A 57 -8.39 -12.73 5.98
C PRO A 57 -8.86 -13.20 7.37
N GLU A 58 -9.44 -14.40 7.48
CA GLU A 58 -9.89 -14.97 8.76
C GLU A 58 -8.75 -15.09 9.79
N GLN A 59 -7.51 -15.24 9.32
CA GLN A 59 -6.32 -15.40 10.14
C GLN A 59 -5.73 -14.07 10.62
N LEU A 60 -6.27 -12.93 10.17
CA LEU A 60 -5.71 -11.59 10.39
C LEU A 60 -6.43 -10.77 11.48
N HIS A 61 -7.55 -11.29 12.02
CA HIS A 61 -8.55 -10.53 12.78
C HIS A 61 -8.11 -9.91 14.12
N GLU A 62 -6.93 -10.23 14.68
CA GLU A 62 -6.58 -9.75 16.03
C GLU A 62 -5.16 -9.17 16.20
N ARG A 63 -4.30 -9.11 15.16
CA ARG A 63 -2.86 -8.88 15.42
C ARG A 63 -2.11 -7.95 14.49
N VAL A 64 -2.72 -7.45 13.42
CA VAL A 64 -1.98 -6.65 12.44
C VAL A 64 -2.25 -5.17 12.68
N GLN A 65 -1.26 -4.48 13.24
CA GLN A 65 -1.32 -3.02 13.43
C GLN A 65 -0.70 -2.29 12.23
N PHE A 66 0.35 -2.86 11.64
CA PHE A 66 1.07 -2.30 10.50
C PHE A 66 1.08 -3.27 9.32
N ALA A 67 1.21 -2.75 8.10
CA ALA A 67 1.13 -3.56 6.89
C ALA A 67 2.28 -4.59 6.80
N GLU A 68 3.44 -4.29 7.37
CA GLU A 68 4.61 -5.16 7.47
C GLU A 68 4.40 -6.32 8.47
N ASP A 69 3.46 -6.17 9.43
CA ASP A 69 3.10 -7.25 10.36
C ASP A 69 2.22 -8.32 9.68
N VAL A 70 1.71 -8.06 8.47
CA VAL A 70 0.88 -9.03 7.76
C VAL A 70 1.73 -10.26 7.43
N PRO A 71 1.39 -11.45 7.93
CA PRO A 71 2.17 -12.65 7.70
C PRO A 71 2.18 -13.01 6.21
N HIS A 72 3.29 -13.57 5.73
CA HIS A 72 3.44 -14.04 4.34
C HIS A 72 3.04 -12.98 3.30
N SER A 73 3.42 -11.72 3.53
CA SER A 73 3.06 -10.58 2.69
C SER A 73 4.22 -10.00 1.92
N TRP A 74 3.89 -9.46 0.75
CA TRP A 74 4.73 -8.55 -0.03
C TRP A 74 3.97 -7.24 -0.12
N SER A 75 4.63 -6.15 0.26
CA SER A 75 4.01 -4.82 0.26
C SER A 75 5.03 -3.76 -0.12
N VAL A 76 4.56 -2.68 -0.71
CA VAL A 76 5.39 -1.59 -1.21
C VAL A 76 4.72 -0.28 -0.84
N GLY A 77 5.51 0.76 -0.55
CA GLY A 77 5.02 2.12 -0.35
C GLY A 77 5.44 2.74 0.99
N TYR A 78 6.37 2.12 1.71
CA TYR A 78 6.85 2.67 2.97
C TYR A 78 7.83 3.82 2.74
N ASN A 79 7.40 4.94 2.14
CA ASN A 79 8.27 6.07 1.73
C ASN A 79 9.40 5.64 0.78
N GLY A 80 9.09 4.93 -0.30
CA GLY A 80 10.12 4.42 -1.21
C GLY A 80 10.71 3.08 -0.83
N PHE A 81 10.06 2.31 0.05
CA PHE A 81 10.53 0.99 0.46
C PHE A 81 9.47 -0.11 0.30
N ALA A 82 9.96 -1.35 0.21
CA ALA A 82 9.20 -2.58 0.05
C ALA A 82 9.53 -3.59 1.15
N HIS A 83 8.50 -4.27 1.64
CA HIS A 83 8.59 -5.41 2.53
C HIS A 83 8.46 -6.72 1.74
N SER A 84 9.15 -7.76 2.20
CA SER A 84 9.05 -9.12 1.65
C SER A 84 9.13 -10.13 2.78
N PRO A 85 8.42 -11.26 2.69
CA PRO A 85 8.31 -12.16 3.83
C PRO A 85 9.66 -12.80 4.15
N GLY A 86 9.99 -12.82 5.44
CA GLY A 86 11.25 -13.39 5.94
C GLY A 86 12.47 -12.47 5.85
N ARG A 87 12.28 -11.18 5.49
CA ARG A 87 13.33 -10.16 5.60
C ARG A 87 12.98 -9.17 6.71
N GLU A 88 13.93 -8.91 7.59
CA GLU A 88 13.77 -7.90 8.65
C GLU A 88 13.90 -6.47 8.10
N GLU A 89 14.73 -6.28 7.08
CA GLU A 89 14.97 -4.98 6.47
C GLU A 89 14.08 -4.72 5.26
N LEU A 90 13.54 -3.51 5.17
CA LEU A 90 12.84 -3.03 3.99
C LEU A 90 13.82 -2.75 2.84
N GLN A 91 13.39 -3.03 1.62
CA GLN A 91 14.17 -2.85 0.41
C GLN A 91 13.78 -1.54 -0.27
N GLN A 92 14.77 -0.71 -0.63
CA GLN A 92 14.50 0.52 -1.36
C GLN A 92 13.97 0.22 -2.77
N VAL A 93 12.95 0.97 -3.19
CA VAL A 93 12.34 0.89 -4.53
C VAL A 93 12.19 2.29 -5.14
N PRO A 94 12.20 2.42 -6.48
CA PRO A 94 12.07 3.71 -7.16
C PRO A 94 10.59 4.15 -7.30
N TRP A 95 9.81 4.07 -6.22
CA TRP A 95 8.43 4.52 -6.18
C TRP A 95 8.08 5.10 -4.82
N ASP A 96 7.66 6.36 -4.78
CA ASP A 96 7.24 7.06 -3.56
C ASP A 96 5.73 7.35 -3.58
N PRO A 97 4.95 6.78 -2.66
CA PRO A 97 3.51 7.04 -2.60
C PRO A 97 3.14 8.45 -2.15
N ALA A 98 4.07 9.22 -1.58
CA ALA A 98 3.82 10.62 -1.24
C ALA A 98 3.47 11.47 -2.49
N GLU A 99 3.82 10.99 -3.68
CA GLU A 99 3.52 11.65 -4.96
C GLU A 99 2.08 11.38 -5.47
N LEU A 100 1.31 10.49 -4.82
CA LEU A 100 -0.02 10.09 -5.28
C LEU A 100 -1.04 11.23 -5.20
N ARG A 101 -1.90 11.30 -6.22
CA ARG A 101 -2.98 12.28 -6.37
C ARG A 101 -4.30 11.58 -6.63
N ALA A 102 -5.40 12.28 -6.33
CA ALA A 102 -6.70 11.76 -6.74
C ALA A 102 -6.79 11.63 -8.26
N GLY A 103 -7.34 10.52 -8.73
CA GLY A 103 -7.35 10.11 -10.13
C GLY A 103 -6.21 9.15 -10.49
N ASP A 104 -5.18 9.02 -9.66
CA ASP A 104 -4.10 8.07 -9.91
C ASP A 104 -4.56 6.62 -9.73
N ARG A 105 -3.87 5.73 -10.42
CA ARG A 105 -4.07 4.28 -10.38
C ARG A 105 -2.78 3.62 -9.95
N VAL A 106 -2.88 2.76 -8.94
CA VAL A 106 -1.74 1.97 -8.45
C VAL A 106 -2.05 0.50 -8.65
N GLY A 107 -1.27 -0.13 -9.54
CA GLY A 107 -1.40 -1.54 -9.87
C GLY A 107 -0.27 -2.37 -9.27
N MET A 108 -0.58 -3.62 -8.92
CA MET A 108 0.41 -4.60 -8.50
C MET A 108 0.27 -5.86 -9.34
N LEU A 109 1.35 -6.21 -10.05
CA LEU A 109 1.50 -7.48 -10.76
C LEU A 109 2.25 -8.47 -9.88
N VAL A 110 1.68 -9.65 -9.71
CA VAL A 110 2.29 -10.79 -9.04
C VAL A 110 2.62 -11.85 -10.09
N ALA A 111 3.90 -12.16 -10.22
CA ALA A 111 4.42 -13.17 -11.13
C ALA A 111 5.48 -14.02 -10.43
N GLY A 112 5.50 -15.32 -10.74
CA GLY A 112 6.46 -16.30 -10.21
C GLY A 112 7.60 -16.61 -11.16
#